data_AF-A0A7H8IZ65-F1
#
_entry.id   AF-A0A7H8IZ65-F1
#
_cell.length_a   1.000
_cell.length_b   1.000
_cell.length_c   1.000
_cell.angle_alpha   90.00
_cell.angle_beta   90.00
_cell.angle_gamma   90.00
#
_symmetry.space_group_name_H-M   'P 1'
#
loop_
_entity.id
_entity.type
_entity.pdbx_description
1 polymer ?
#
loop_
_entity_poly.entity_id
_entity_poly.type
_entity_poly.pdbx_seq_one_letter_code
_entity_poly.pdbx_strand_id
1 'polypeptide(L)'
;MECGQVLVELAVHVLGGLEPVEARAVEDHLAACPRCTAERDRHAEVAGLMGRVRAWEVAPDAPVHGPGPERAVAVFRSRERDRARASDRDGGRASDRDGTHDTGRGQA
;
A
#
# COMPACT_ATOMS: atom_id res chain seq x y z
N MET A 1 17.03 23.96 -15.86
CA MET A 1 16.37 22.64 -15.86
C MET A 1 14.88 22.84 -15.92
N GLU A 2 14.16 22.04 -16.70
CA GLU A 2 12.70 22.14 -16.86
C GLU A 2 11.96 21.46 -15.69
N CYS A 3 10.73 21.91 -15.40
CA CYS A 3 9.93 21.37 -14.29
C CYS A 3 9.78 19.83 -14.34
N GLY A 4 9.55 19.28 -15.53
CA GLY A 4 9.35 17.84 -15.69
C GLY A 4 10.57 17.01 -15.28
N GLN A 5 11.78 17.52 -15.57
CA GLN A 5 13.02 16.86 -15.18
C GLN A 5 13.26 16.96 -13.67
N VAL A 6 13.07 18.16 -13.09
CA VAL A 6 13.19 18.38 -11.64
C VAL A 6 12.26 17.46 -10.87
N LEU A 7 11.01 17.30 -11.31
CA LEU A 7 10.03 16.43 -10.63
C LEU A 7 10.50 14.97 -10.53
N VAL A 8 11.20 14.46 -11.54
CA VAL A 8 11.76 13.10 -11.53
C VAL A 8 12.96 13.01 -10.57
N GLU A 9 13.80 14.04 -10.55
CA GLU A 9 15.03 14.07 -9.74
C GLU A 9 14.77 14.37 -8.26
N LEU A 10 13.62 14.96 -7.90
CA LEU A 10 13.31 15.43 -6.54
C LEU A 10 13.42 14.34 -5.47
N ALA A 11 12.98 13.11 -5.75
CA ALA A 11 13.07 12.02 -4.77
C ALA A 11 14.53 11.68 -4.46
N VAL A 12 15.38 11.66 -5.47
CA VAL A 12 16.82 11.38 -5.34
C VAL A 12 17.53 12.55 -4.67
N HIS A 13 17.15 13.78 -5.03
CA HIS A 13 17.66 15.01 -4.44
C HIS A 13 17.44 15.06 -2.92
N VAL A 14 16.20 14.83 -2.47
CA VAL A 14 15.84 14.85 -1.03
C VAL A 14 16.59 13.78 -0.23
N LEU A 15 16.90 12.64 -0.86
CA LEU A 15 17.70 11.58 -0.25
C LEU A 15 19.21 11.83 -0.31
N GLY A 16 19.65 12.94 -0.92
CA GLY A 16 21.06 13.30 -1.06
C GLY A 16 21.83 12.43 -2.05
N GLY A 17 21.13 11.77 -2.99
CA GLY A 17 21.72 10.83 -3.94
C GLY A 17 22.14 11.42 -5.30
N LEU A 18 21.97 12.73 -5.50
CA LEU A 18 22.37 13.41 -6.74
C LEU A 18 23.85 13.80 -6.72
N GLU A 19 24.46 13.83 -7.90
CA GLU A 19 25.79 14.40 -8.05
C GLU A 19 25.76 15.92 -7.74
N PRO A 20 26.87 16.54 -7.28
CA PRO A 20 26.88 17.93 -6.85
C PRO A 20 26.37 18.93 -7.91
N VAL A 21 26.66 18.67 -9.19
CA VAL A 21 26.23 19.51 -10.31
C VAL A 21 24.71 19.41 -10.54
N GLU A 22 24.16 18.20 -10.44
CA GLU A 22 22.73 17.93 -10.59
C GLU A 22 21.94 18.54 -9.42
N ALA A 23 22.44 18.32 -8.20
CA ALA A 23 21.86 18.91 -6.99
C ALA A 23 21.80 20.44 -7.10
N ARG A 24 22.88 21.07 -7.61
CA ARG A 24 22.87 22.52 -7.80
C ARG A 24 21.84 22.98 -8.82
N ALA A 25 21.71 22.27 -9.94
CA ALA A 25 20.74 22.61 -10.97
C ALA A 25 19.28 22.45 -10.49
N VAL A 26 19.01 21.49 -9.60
CA VAL A 26 17.72 21.34 -8.92
C VAL A 26 17.48 22.51 -7.97
N GLU A 27 18.43 22.86 -7.11
CA GLU A 27 18.31 23.97 -6.15
C GLU A 27 18.07 25.32 -6.85
N ASP A 28 18.80 25.58 -7.94
CA ASP A 28 18.61 26.80 -8.74
C ASP A 28 17.19 26.88 -9.32
N HIS A 29 16.57 25.74 -9.69
CA HIS A 29 15.17 25.72 -10.14
C HIS A 29 14.18 25.91 -8.99
N LEU A 30 14.43 25.28 -7.83
CA LEU A 30 13.57 25.40 -6.65
C LEU A 30 13.50 26.85 -6.11
N ALA A 31 14.58 27.61 -6.27
CA ALA A 31 14.60 29.03 -5.95
C ALA A 31 13.59 29.86 -6.77
N ALA A 32 13.20 29.38 -7.96
CA ALA A 32 12.33 30.09 -8.89
C ALA A 32 10.93 29.48 -9.06
N CYS A 33 10.68 28.25 -8.58
CA CYS A 33 9.45 27.50 -8.87
C CYS A 33 8.72 27.02 -7.60
N PRO A 34 7.69 27.75 -7.14
CA PRO A 34 6.92 27.39 -5.94
C PRO A 34 6.25 26.01 -6.02
N ARG A 35 5.84 25.59 -7.23
CA ARG A 35 5.24 24.26 -7.45
C ARG A 35 6.24 23.15 -7.14
N CYS A 36 7.46 23.25 -7.66
CA CYS A 36 8.48 22.23 -7.42
C CYS A 36 8.95 22.24 -5.96
N THR A 37 8.96 23.41 -5.30
CA THR A 37 9.20 23.52 -3.85
C THR A 37 8.15 22.77 -3.04
N ALA A 38 6.87 22.91 -3.39
CA ALA A 38 5.80 22.17 -2.72
C ALA A 38 5.93 20.64 -2.91
N GLU A 39 6.35 20.18 -4.09
CA GLU A 39 6.59 18.75 -4.32
C GLU A 39 7.82 18.24 -3.56
N ARG A 40 8.89 19.03 -3.48
CA ARG A 40 10.06 18.72 -2.63
C ARG A 40 9.62 18.53 -1.18
N ASP A 41 8.77 19.40 -0.64
CA ASP A 41 8.33 19.34 0.75
C ASP A 41 7.57 18.04 1.03
N ARG A 42 6.71 17.59 0.11
CA ARG A 42 6.03 16.28 0.21
C ARG A 42 7.03 15.12 0.22
N HIS A 43 8.06 15.16 -0.61
CA HIS A 43 9.10 14.13 -0.60
C HIS A 43 9.94 14.17 0.69
N ALA A 44 10.20 15.36 1.24
CA ALA A 44 10.95 15.54 2.49
C ALA A 44 10.22 14.90 3.69
N GLU A 45 8.88 14.93 3.72
CA GLU A 45 8.10 14.21 4.73
C GLU A 45 8.37 12.69 4.68
N VAL A 46 8.37 12.11 3.48
CA VAL A 46 8.64 10.67 3.28
C VAL A 46 10.09 10.33 3.64
N ALA A 47 11.06 11.17 3.26
CA ALA A 47 12.45 10.99 3.64
C ALA A 47 12.65 11.05 5.16
N GLY A 48 11.91 11.91 5.86
CA GLY A 48 11.88 11.94 7.32
C GLY A 48 11.37 10.64 7.96
N LEU A 49 10.43 9.95 7.31
CA LEU A 49 10.00 8.61 7.74
C LEU A 49 11.10 7.57 7.51
N MET A 50 11.79 7.62 6.38
CA MET A 50 12.90 6.71 6.05
C MET A 50 14.05 6.84 7.06
N GLY A 51 14.34 8.04 7.58
CA GLY A 51 15.35 8.25 8.63
C GLY A 51 15.06 7.54 9.96
N ARG A 52 13.85 7.00 10.15
CA ARG A 52 13.51 6.16 11.31
C ARG A 52 13.99 4.72 11.13
N VAL A 53 14.14 4.26 9.90
CA VAL A 53 14.67 2.94 9.56
C VAL A 53 16.17 2.95 9.76
N ARG A 54 16.66 2.04 10.59
CA ARG A 54 18.10 1.85 10.84
C ARG A 54 18.68 1.00 9.71
N ALA A 55 19.93 1.27 9.35
CA ALA A 55 20.61 0.54 8.29
C ALA A 55 20.60 -0.99 8.50
N TRP A 56 20.69 -1.45 9.75
CA TRP A 56 20.66 -2.88 10.09
C TRP A 56 19.27 -3.51 9.91
N GLU A 57 18.18 -2.73 9.84
CA GLU A 57 16.83 -3.25 9.59
C GLU A 57 16.59 -3.58 8.11
N VAL A 58 17.41 -3.02 7.22
CA VAL A 58 17.34 -3.19 5.75
C VAL A 58 18.59 -3.84 5.18
N ALA A 59 19.51 -4.27 6.04
CA ALA A 59 20.68 -5.02 5.61
C ALA A 59 20.24 -6.35 4.94
N PRO A 60 20.97 -6.86 3.94
CA PRO A 60 20.60 -8.12 3.27
C PRO A 60 20.49 -9.32 4.22
N ASP A 61 21.24 -9.27 5.33
CA ASP A 61 21.28 -10.25 6.41
C ASP A 61 20.44 -9.84 7.63
N ALA A 62 19.69 -8.73 7.54
CA ALA A 62 18.82 -8.26 8.61
C ALA A 62 17.82 -9.36 9.01
N PRO A 63 17.63 -9.60 10.32
CA PRO A 63 16.60 -10.53 10.77
C PRO A 63 15.22 -10.05 10.30
N VAL A 64 14.58 -10.82 9.43
CA VAL A 64 13.20 -10.52 9.01
C VAL A 64 12.27 -10.83 10.18
N HIS A 65 11.81 -9.78 10.85
CA HIS A 65 10.83 -9.91 11.92
C HIS A 65 9.41 -10.02 11.34
N GLY A 66 8.90 -11.25 11.26
CA GLY A 66 7.55 -11.52 10.80
C GLY A 66 7.42 -12.87 10.10
N PRO A 67 6.19 -13.28 9.73
CA PRO A 67 6.04 -14.40 8.82
C PRO A 67 6.74 -14.05 7.50
N GLY A 68 7.60 -14.94 7.01
CA GLY A 68 8.16 -14.83 5.66
C GLY A 68 7.05 -14.65 4.61
N PRO A 69 7.37 -14.11 3.43
CA PRO A 69 6.36 -13.72 2.43
C PRO A 69 5.39 -14.87 2.10
N GLU A 70 5.86 -16.12 2.05
CA GLU A 70 5.05 -17.31 1.82
C GLU A 70 3.98 -17.50 2.91
N ARG A 71 4.36 -17.30 4.17
CA ARG A 71 3.47 -17.43 5.32
C ARG A 71 2.50 -16.25 5.40
N ALA A 72 2.92 -15.04 5.04
CA ALA A 72 2.03 -13.88 4.92
C ALA A 72 0.95 -14.11 3.83
N VAL A 73 1.34 -14.62 2.65
CA VAL A 73 0.43 -14.99 1.57
C VAL A 73 -0.53 -16.11 2.00
N ALA A 74 -0.05 -17.12 2.73
CA ALA A 74 -0.90 -18.20 3.23
C ALA A 74 -1.96 -17.68 4.22
N VAL A 75 -1.61 -16.75 5.11
CA VAL A 75 -2.56 -16.12 6.04
C VAL A 75 -3.60 -15.31 5.28
N PHE A 76 -3.19 -14.50 4.30
CA PHE A 76 -4.10 -13.72 3.47
C PHE A 76 -5.11 -14.63 2.74
N ARG A 77 -4.62 -15.66 2.05
CA ARG A 77 -5.46 -16.63 1.34
C ARG A 77 -6.42 -17.38 2.26
N SER A 78 -6.02 -17.64 3.51
CA SER A 78 -6.89 -18.29 4.49
C SER A 78 -8.05 -17.37 4.90
N ARG A 79 -7.77 -16.10 5.15
CA ARG A 79 -8.81 -15.09 5.47
C ARG A 79 -9.81 -14.91 4.33
N GLU A 80 -9.34 -14.91 3.08
CA GLU A 80 -10.23 -14.84 1.91
C GLU A 80 -11.18 -16.04 1.84
N ARG A 81 -10.67 -17.26 2.08
CA ARG A 81 -11.52 -18.47 2.13
C ARG A 81 -12.52 -18.42 3.28
N ASP A 82 -12.13 -17.92 4.44
CA ASP A 82 -13.02 -17.82 5.59
C ASP A 82 -14.15 -16.82 5.33
N ARG A 83 -13.86 -15.70 4.65
CA ARG A 83 -14.88 -14.72 4.22
C ARG A 83 -15.87 -15.33 3.22
N ALA A 84 -15.38 -16.04 2.20
CA ALA A 84 -16.24 -16.71 1.23
C ALA A 84 -17.16 -17.74 1.90
N ARG A 85 -16.62 -18.54 2.83
CA ARG A 85 -17.42 -19.51 3.60
C ARG A 85 -18.45 -18.85 4.51
N ALA A 86 -18.14 -17.68 5.06
CA ALA A 86 -19.09 -16.93 5.88
C ALA A 86 -20.25 -16.41 5.01
N SER A 87 -19.97 -15.84 3.83
CA SER A 87 -21.02 -15.37 2.91
C SER A 87 -21.92 -16.51 2.40
N ASP A 88 -21.37 -17.69 2.14
CA ASP A 88 -22.15 -18.85 1.69
C ASP A 88 -23.14 -19.32 2.78
N ARG A 89 -22.72 -19.29 4.05
CA ARG A 89 -23.57 -19.66 5.18
C ARG A 89 -24.72 -18.68 5.40
N ASP A 90 -24.47 -17.38 5.22
CA ASP A 90 -25.50 -16.35 5.32
C ASP A 90 -26.48 -16.42 4.13
N GLY A 91 -26.00 -16.74 2.93
CA GLY A 91 -26.82 -16.96 1.74
C GLY A 91 -27.72 -18.20 1.85
N GLY A 92 -27.21 -19.34 2.33
CA GLY A 92 -27.97 -20.58 2.46
C GLY A 92 -29.11 -20.51 3.49
N ARG A 93 -28.95 -19.72 4.56
CA ARG A 93 -30.00 -19.52 5.58
C ARG A 93 -31.21 -18.73 5.04
N ALA A 94 -31.02 -17.91 4.01
CA ALA A 94 -32.11 -17.18 3.36
C ALA A 94 -32.95 -18.07 2.42
N SER A 95 -32.33 -19.08 1.81
CA SER A 95 -32.99 -19.97 0.83
C SER A 95 -33.88 -21.05 1.47
N ASP A 96 -33.52 -21.54 2.66
CA ASP A 96 -34.25 -22.64 3.33
C ASP A 96 -35.60 -22.21 3.96
N ARG A 97 -35.88 -20.91 4.09
CA ARG A 97 -37.16 -20.43 4.65
C ARG A 97 -38.32 -20.33 3.66
N ASP A 98 -38.07 -20.45 2.36
CA ASP A 98 -39.10 -20.30 1.32
C ASP A 98 -39.71 -21.64 0.86
N GLY A 99 -39.26 -22.76 1.43
CA GLY A 99 -39.61 -24.12 0.98
C GLY A 99 -40.66 -24.88 1.79
N THR A 100 -41.30 -24.27 2.81
CA THR A 100 -42.29 -24.99 3.64
C THR A 100 -43.66 -24.31 3.68
N HIS A 101 -44.44 -24.46 2.61
CA HIS A 101 -45.87 -24.64 2.78
C HIS A 101 -46.36 -25.95 2.13
N ASP A 102 -46.56 -26.88 3.05
CA ASP A 102 -47.05 -28.24 2.95
C ASP A 102 -48.49 -28.31 2.43
N THR A 103 -48.65 -29.35 1.65
CA THR A 103 -49.84 -29.98 1.11
C THR A 103 -50.87 -30.41 2.17
N GLY A 104 -52.12 -30.00 1.96
CA GLY A 104 -53.25 -30.93 1.95
C GLY A 104 -54.11 -31.10 3.22
N ARG A 105 -55.41 -30.81 3.08
CA ARG A 105 -56.60 -31.53 3.63
C ARG A 105 -57.85 -30.72 3.22
N GLY A 106 -59.03 -31.22 2.85
CA GLY A 106 -59.65 -32.54 2.71
C GLY A 106 -61.00 -32.29 2.01
N GLN A 107 -61.39 -33.11 1.03
CA GLN A 107 -62.50 -34.06 1.15
C GLN A 107 -63.76 -33.54 1.87
N ALA A 108 -64.77 -33.18 1.09
CA ALA A 108 -66.16 -33.64 1.25
C ALA A 108 -66.88 -33.51 -0.09
#